data_AF-B0DRT7-F1
#
_entry.id   AF-B0DRT7-F1
#
_cell.length_a   1.000
_cell.length_b   1.000
_cell.length_c   1.000
_cell.angle_alpha   90.00
_cell.angle_beta   90.00
_cell.angle_gamma   90.00
#
_symmetry.space_group_name_H-M   'P 1'
#
loop_
_entity.id
_entity.type
_entity.pdbx_description
1 polymer ?
#
loop_
_entity_poly.entity_id
_entity_poly.type
_entity_poly.pdbx_seq_one_letter_code
_entity_poly.pdbx_strand_id
1 'polypeptide(L)'
;MTAYPDFSVSSCGWQALFSLVVHLDFLWDCWGPGNLGEFSDVSSLWKCWDEGTAIEGVGRKPPLQMVETEWGSHKDKRSNKGHHVAWRPRQNTTACQKWSQFQFFISRIETSISTGLTASQAVQVLEDTRLAFSMPQLHHKLQTKRQKKGKVGGPCPESSAPSSGDVIMAT
;
A
#
# COMPACT_ATOMS: atom_id res chain seq x y z
N MET A 1 -15.86 -32.91 -16.85
CA MET A 1 -15.28 -32.89 -15.50
C MET A 1 -13.82 -32.52 -15.65
N THR A 2 -13.42 -31.33 -15.21
CA THR A 2 -12.01 -30.96 -15.13
C THR A 2 -11.42 -31.63 -13.90
N ALA A 3 -10.53 -32.59 -14.09
CA ALA A 3 -9.79 -33.20 -12.99
C ALA A 3 -8.92 -32.13 -12.30
N TYR A 4 -8.82 -32.19 -10.98
CA TYR A 4 -7.86 -31.36 -10.26
C TYR A 4 -6.44 -31.71 -10.70
N PRO A 5 -5.53 -30.72 -10.81
CA PRO A 5 -4.15 -31.00 -11.18
C PRO A 5 -3.47 -31.85 -10.10
N ASP A 6 -2.61 -32.78 -10.54
CA ASP A 6 -1.83 -33.62 -9.64
C ASP A 6 -0.74 -32.78 -8.95
N PHE A 7 -0.83 -32.68 -7.63
CA PHE A 7 0.19 -32.02 -6.82
C PHE A 7 1.20 -33.06 -6.34
N SER A 8 2.48 -32.83 -6.66
CA SER A 8 3.61 -33.59 -6.15
C SER A 8 4.47 -32.71 -5.25
N VAL A 9 5.33 -33.31 -4.42
CA VAL A 9 6.28 -32.58 -3.56
C VAL A 9 7.21 -31.68 -4.39
N SER A 10 7.50 -32.05 -5.65
CA SER A 10 8.28 -31.25 -6.60
C SER A 10 7.48 -30.13 -7.31
N SER A 11 6.14 -30.18 -7.26
CA SER A 11 5.24 -29.21 -7.92
C SER A 11 4.35 -28.42 -6.94
N CYS A 12 4.62 -28.49 -5.63
CA CYS A 12 3.83 -27.82 -4.60
C CYS A 12 4.32 -26.40 -4.24
N GLY A 13 5.28 -25.84 -4.97
CA GLY A 13 5.74 -24.45 -4.78
C GLY A 13 4.78 -23.44 -5.40
N TRP A 14 4.66 -22.25 -4.80
CA TRP A 14 3.75 -21.20 -5.30
C TRP A 14 3.98 -20.84 -6.77
N GLN A 15 5.23 -20.82 -7.23
CA GLN A 15 5.55 -20.56 -8.64
C GLN A 15 4.95 -21.61 -9.59
N ALA A 16 5.01 -22.89 -9.19
CA ALA A 16 4.41 -23.98 -9.96
C ALA A 16 2.88 -23.88 -9.95
N LEU A 17 2.30 -23.53 -8.79
CA LEU A 17 0.85 -23.33 -8.64
C LEU A 17 0.33 -22.14 -9.44
N PHE A 18 1.09 -21.05 -9.55
CA PHE A 18 0.71 -19.87 -10.33
C PHE A 18 0.52 -20.20 -11.82
N SER A 19 1.33 -21.09 -12.36
CA SER A 19 1.20 -21.55 -13.75
C SER A 19 -0.10 -22.33 -14.02
N LEU A 20 -0.77 -22.82 -12.97
CA LEU A 20 -2.02 -23.56 -13.05
C LEU A 20 -3.25 -22.66 -12.88
N VAL A 21 -3.08 -21.38 -12.53
CA VAL A 21 -4.19 -20.45 -12.34
C VAL A 21 -4.74 -19.99 -13.69
N VAL A 22 -5.99 -20.38 -13.98
CA VAL A 22 -6.68 -20.03 -15.22
C VAL A 22 -7.56 -18.78 -15.09
N HIS A 23 -8.17 -18.56 -13.92
CA HIS A 23 -9.14 -17.49 -13.70
C HIS A 23 -8.62 -16.45 -12.70
N LEU A 24 -7.95 -15.42 -13.22
CA LEU A 24 -7.36 -14.34 -12.42
C LEU A 24 -8.40 -13.45 -11.74
N ASP A 25 -9.62 -13.36 -12.30
CA ASP A 25 -10.70 -12.50 -11.80
C ASP A 25 -11.15 -12.84 -10.38
N PHE A 26 -10.99 -14.10 -9.95
CA PHE A 26 -11.38 -14.56 -8.60
C PHE A 26 -10.24 -14.49 -7.59
N LEU A 27 -9.01 -14.21 -8.03
CA LEU A 27 -7.85 -14.24 -7.13
C LEU A 27 -7.95 -13.21 -6.03
N TRP A 28 -8.56 -12.05 -6.29
CA TRP A 28 -8.77 -11.06 -5.26
C TRP A 28 -9.59 -11.59 -4.08
N ASP A 29 -10.67 -12.34 -4.37
CA ASP A 29 -11.55 -12.84 -3.32
C ASP A 29 -10.87 -13.95 -2.50
N CYS A 30 -9.94 -14.70 -3.11
CA CYS A 30 -9.19 -15.74 -2.43
C CYS A 30 -7.97 -15.20 -1.66
N TRP A 31 -7.18 -14.35 -2.31
CA TRP A 31 -5.83 -13.98 -1.88
C TRP A 31 -5.64 -12.49 -1.59
N GLY A 32 -6.62 -11.66 -1.91
CA GLY A 32 -6.58 -10.23 -1.57
C GLY A 32 -6.30 -10.01 -0.07
N PRO A 33 -5.61 -8.91 0.28
CA PRO A 33 -5.36 -8.60 1.68
C PRO A 33 -6.68 -8.34 2.41
N GLY A 34 -6.65 -8.59 3.72
CA GLY A 34 -7.72 -8.20 4.63
C GLY A 34 -7.93 -6.68 4.66
N ASN A 35 -9.00 -6.26 5.33
CA ASN A 35 -9.17 -4.83 5.63
C ASN A 35 -8.02 -4.33 6.52
N LEU A 36 -7.66 -3.05 6.41
CA LEU A 36 -6.59 -2.50 7.24
C LEU A 36 -6.85 -2.67 8.76
N GLY A 37 -8.11 -2.67 9.18
CA GLY A 37 -8.51 -2.91 10.58
C GLY A 37 -8.43 -4.37 11.04
N GLU A 38 -8.23 -5.33 10.14
CA GLU A 38 -8.06 -6.76 10.48
C GLU A 38 -6.61 -7.08 10.87
N PHE A 39 -5.66 -6.19 10.55
CA PHE A 39 -4.27 -6.32 10.97
C PHE A 39 -4.10 -5.76 12.39
N SER A 40 -3.58 -6.58 13.31
CA SER A 40 -3.28 -6.18 14.69
C SER A 40 -2.15 -5.14 14.75
N ASP A 41 -1.20 -5.27 13.83
CA ASP A 41 0.05 -4.51 13.79
C ASP A 41 0.66 -4.54 12.38
N VAL A 42 1.66 -3.68 12.17
CA VAL A 42 2.44 -3.54 10.93
C VAL A 42 3.22 -4.83 10.65
N SER A 43 3.61 -5.62 11.66
CA SER A 43 4.32 -6.89 11.45
C SER A 43 3.42 -7.91 10.76
N SER A 44 2.16 -8.05 11.18
CA SER A 44 1.17 -8.93 10.55
C SER A 44 0.88 -8.51 9.11
N LEU A 45 0.83 -7.20 8.84
CA LEU A 45 0.69 -6.65 7.49
C LEU A 45 1.91 -6.99 6.62
N TRP A 46 3.12 -6.82 7.14
CA TRP A 46 4.35 -7.16 6.42
C TRP A 46 4.47 -8.67 6.16
N LYS A 47 4.13 -9.51 7.14
CA LYS A 47 4.11 -10.98 6.96
C LYS A 47 3.14 -11.41 5.87
N CYS A 48 1.96 -10.79 5.81
CA CYS A 48 1.00 -11.02 4.73
C CYS A 48 1.61 -10.71 3.34
N TRP A 49 2.44 -9.68 3.25
CA TRP A 49 3.16 -9.30 2.03
C TRP A 49 4.28 -10.28 1.66
N ASP A 50 5.17 -10.54 2.61
CA ASP A 50 6.46 -11.20 2.39
C ASP A 50 6.37 -12.73 2.50
N GLU A 51 5.59 -13.24 3.44
CA GLU A 51 5.48 -14.67 3.71
C GLU A 51 4.12 -15.28 3.36
N GLY A 52 3.10 -14.46 3.17
CA GLY A 52 1.71 -14.88 2.96
C GLY A 52 0.90 -15.01 4.27
N THR A 53 -0.37 -15.38 4.14
CA THR A 53 -1.32 -15.44 5.27
C THR A 53 -1.66 -16.89 5.62
N ALA A 54 -1.50 -17.29 6.88
CA ALA A 54 -1.91 -18.61 7.34
C ALA A 54 -3.44 -18.73 7.37
N ILE A 55 -3.96 -19.88 6.91
CA ILE A 55 -5.35 -20.29 7.02
C ILE A 55 -5.37 -21.53 7.90
N GLU A 56 -6.02 -21.42 9.06
CA GLU A 56 -6.12 -22.51 10.02
C GLU A 56 -6.75 -23.76 9.38
N GLY A 57 -6.13 -24.92 9.62
CA GLY A 57 -6.59 -26.21 9.07
C GLY A 57 -6.39 -26.42 7.57
N VAL A 58 -5.94 -25.41 6.82
CA VAL A 58 -5.77 -25.49 5.35
C VAL A 58 -4.30 -25.35 4.95
N GLY A 59 -3.60 -24.34 5.48
CA GLY A 59 -2.21 -24.07 5.10
C GLY A 59 -1.91 -22.58 5.07
N ARG A 60 -1.21 -22.11 4.03
CA ARG A 60 -0.87 -20.70 3.85
C ARG A 60 -1.36 -20.22 2.48
N LYS A 61 -1.70 -18.95 2.35
CA LYS A 61 -1.88 -18.23 1.07
C LYS A 61 -0.51 -17.86 0.49
N PRO A 62 -0.40 -17.60 -0.83
CA PRO A 62 0.85 -17.11 -1.38
C PRO A 62 1.25 -15.76 -0.76
N PRO A 63 2.55 -15.46 -0.66
CA PRO A 63 3.02 -14.10 -0.40
C PRO A 63 2.43 -13.12 -1.42
N LEU A 64 1.86 -12.02 -0.95
CA LEU A 64 1.27 -11.02 -1.84
C LEU A 64 2.32 -10.35 -2.73
N GLN A 65 3.58 -10.28 -2.30
CA GLN A 65 4.68 -9.80 -3.13
C GLN A 65 4.85 -10.69 -4.38
N MET A 66 4.73 -12.01 -4.22
CA MET A 66 4.82 -12.94 -5.34
C MET A 66 3.63 -12.80 -6.29
N VAL A 67 2.41 -12.69 -5.75
CA VAL A 67 1.18 -12.46 -6.55
C VAL A 67 1.30 -11.16 -7.35
N GLU A 68 1.80 -10.09 -6.72
CA GLU A 68 2.01 -8.80 -7.37
C GLU A 68 3.16 -8.83 -8.39
N THR A 69 4.19 -9.64 -8.16
CA THR A 69 5.26 -9.84 -9.15
C THR A 69 4.75 -10.57 -10.39
N GLU A 70 3.93 -11.60 -10.19
CA GLU A 70 3.41 -12.44 -11.28
C GLU A 70 2.33 -11.72 -12.10
N TRP A 71 1.36 -11.09 -11.42
CA TRP A 71 0.17 -10.53 -12.08
C TRP A 71 -0.08 -9.05 -11.78
N GLY A 72 0.75 -8.42 -10.95
CA GLY A 72 0.59 -7.02 -10.53
C GLY A 72 1.05 -6.00 -11.57
N SER A 73 1.97 -6.38 -12.45
CA SER A 73 2.50 -5.50 -13.50
C SER A 73 2.95 -6.29 -14.72
N HIS A 74 2.02 -6.64 -15.60
CA HIS A 74 2.41 -7.14 -16.91
C HIS A 74 2.53 -5.94 -17.86
N LYS A 75 3.73 -5.37 -18.01
CA LYS A 75 4.02 -4.65 -19.26
C LYS A 75 4.09 -5.73 -20.33
N ASP A 76 3.14 -5.71 -21.27
CA ASP A 76 3.23 -6.57 -22.44
C ASP A 76 4.52 -6.19 -23.18
N LYS A 77 5.51 -7.10 -23.22
CA LYS A 77 6.81 -6.83 -23.86
C LYS A 77 6.67 -6.46 -25.34
N ARG A 78 5.50 -6.71 -25.93
CA ARG A 78 5.17 -6.47 -27.33
C ARG A 78 4.43 -5.15 -27.60
N SER A 79 3.83 -4.55 -26.56
CA SER A 79 2.98 -3.37 -26.70
C SER A 79 3.31 -2.40 -25.57
N ASN A 80 3.82 -1.22 -25.89
CA ASN A 80 4.05 -0.13 -24.93
C ASN A 80 2.76 0.37 -24.21
N LYS A 81 1.63 -0.32 -24.36
CA LYS A 81 0.44 -0.15 -23.54
C LYS A 81 0.60 -0.98 -22.26
N GLY A 82 0.66 -0.32 -21.11
CA GLY A 82 0.65 -0.99 -19.82
C GLY A 82 -0.59 -1.89 -19.71
N HIS A 83 -0.38 -3.20 -19.55
CA HIS A 83 -1.47 -4.08 -19.19
C HIS A 83 -1.82 -3.77 -17.74
N HIS A 84 -3.12 -3.75 -17.42
CA HIS A 84 -3.50 -3.49 -16.03
C HIS A 84 -3.37 -4.79 -15.25
N VAL A 85 -3.17 -4.60 -13.96
CA VAL A 85 -3.14 -5.62 -12.92
C VAL A 85 -4.25 -6.65 -13.13
N ALA A 86 -3.87 -7.89 -13.42
CA ALA A 86 -4.83 -8.90 -13.88
C ALA A 86 -5.60 -9.56 -12.72
N TRP A 87 -5.03 -9.53 -11.51
CA TRP A 87 -5.59 -10.22 -10.33
C TRP A 87 -6.39 -9.29 -9.38
N ARG A 88 -6.35 -7.96 -9.61
CA ARG A 88 -7.06 -6.97 -8.78
C ARG A 88 -8.35 -6.52 -9.46
N PRO A 89 -9.48 -6.35 -8.74
CA PRO A 89 -10.74 -6.00 -9.37
C PRO A 89 -10.70 -4.54 -9.85
N ARG A 90 -11.08 -4.29 -11.11
CA ARG A 90 -10.97 -2.96 -11.73
C ARG A 90 -12.04 -1.96 -11.27
N GLN A 91 -13.28 -2.42 -11.14
CA GLN A 91 -14.44 -1.56 -10.91
C GLN A 91 -14.94 -1.62 -9.46
N ASN A 92 -14.22 -2.32 -8.58
CA ASN A 92 -14.58 -2.42 -7.18
C ASN A 92 -13.81 -1.35 -6.38
N THR A 93 -14.49 -0.23 -6.12
CA THR A 93 -13.92 0.90 -5.37
C THR A 93 -13.44 0.49 -3.98
N THR A 94 -14.15 -0.43 -3.32
CA THR A 94 -13.78 -0.94 -2.00
C THR A 94 -12.49 -1.75 -2.07
N ALA A 95 -12.37 -2.66 -3.03
CA ALA A 95 -11.14 -3.44 -3.25
C ALA A 95 -9.95 -2.52 -3.56
N CYS A 96 -10.14 -1.54 -4.45
CA CYS A 96 -9.13 -0.54 -4.77
C CYS A 96 -8.69 0.25 -3.54
N GLN A 97 -9.63 0.66 -2.68
CA GLN A 97 -9.34 1.38 -1.45
C GLN A 97 -8.56 0.50 -0.45
N LYS A 98 -8.99 -0.75 -0.23
CA LYS A 98 -8.28 -1.71 0.62
C LYS A 98 -6.85 -1.89 0.15
N TRP A 99 -6.66 -2.12 -1.15
CA TRP A 99 -5.33 -2.28 -1.74
C TRP A 99 -4.48 -1.03 -1.55
N SER A 100 -5.03 0.17 -1.81
CA SER A 100 -4.31 1.43 -1.65
C SER A 100 -3.84 1.65 -0.21
N GLN A 101 -4.69 1.35 0.77
CA GLN A 101 -4.34 1.43 2.19
C GLN A 101 -3.24 0.43 2.57
N PHE A 102 -3.34 -0.81 2.07
CA PHE A 102 -2.32 -1.83 2.28
C PHE A 102 -0.97 -1.40 1.68
N GLN A 103 -0.96 -1.02 0.40
CA GLN A 103 0.23 -0.56 -0.33
C GLN A 103 0.89 0.66 0.30
N PHE A 104 0.13 1.56 0.92
CA PHE A 104 0.68 2.72 1.63
C PHE A 104 1.72 2.34 2.71
N PHE A 105 1.52 1.20 3.39
CA PHE A 105 2.46 0.68 4.36
C PHE A 105 3.59 -0.09 3.69
N ILE A 106 3.27 -0.97 2.74
CA ILE A 106 4.27 -1.74 1.98
C ILE A 106 5.30 -0.83 1.34
N SER A 107 4.89 0.18 0.59
CA SER A 107 5.82 1.10 -0.07
C SER A 107 6.71 1.86 0.92
N ARG A 108 6.23 2.14 2.14
CA ARG A 108 7.06 2.78 3.18
C ARG A 108 8.10 1.83 3.76
N ILE A 109 7.72 0.57 3.99
CA ILE A 109 8.63 -0.46 4.48
C ILE A 109 9.69 -0.71 3.40
N GLU A 110 9.28 -0.91 2.15
CA GLU A 110 10.19 -1.08 1.01
C GLU A 110 11.11 0.13 0.79
N THR A 111 10.59 1.36 0.91
CA THR A 111 11.42 2.57 0.85
C THR A 111 12.46 2.58 1.98
N SER A 112 12.04 2.24 3.20
CA SER A 112 12.95 2.15 4.35
C SER A 112 14.03 1.10 4.13
N ILE A 113 13.66 -0.06 3.55
CA ILE A 113 14.61 -1.10 3.17
C ILE A 113 15.60 -0.59 2.12
N SER A 114 15.11 0.09 1.08
CA SER A 114 15.95 0.66 0.03
C SER A 114 16.92 1.74 0.52
N THR A 115 16.63 2.36 1.66
CA THR A 115 17.48 3.38 2.30
C THR A 115 18.47 2.79 3.32
N GLY A 116 18.51 1.46 3.45
CA GLY A 116 19.52 0.73 4.22
C GLY A 116 19.01 0.15 5.54
N LEU A 117 17.72 0.24 5.86
CA LEU A 117 17.16 -0.45 7.00
C LEU A 117 16.87 -1.92 6.67
N THR A 118 16.89 -2.78 7.69
CA THR A 118 16.32 -4.12 7.57
C THR A 118 14.78 -4.05 7.61
N ALA A 119 14.10 -5.08 7.09
CA ALA A 119 12.64 -5.15 7.13
C ALA A 119 12.09 -5.06 8.56
N SER A 120 12.74 -5.72 9.53
CA SER A 120 12.35 -5.66 10.94
C SER A 120 12.50 -4.26 11.53
N GLN A 121 13.59 -3.54 11.22
CA GLN A 121 13.77 -2.15 11.64
C GLN A 121 12.73 -1.22 11.01
N ALA A 122 12.46 -1.39 9.71
CA ALA A 122 11.46 -0.59 9.00
C ALA A 122 10.05 -0.78 9.58
N VAL A 123 9.67 -2.02 9.89
CA VAL A 123 8.42 -2.35 10.59
C VAL A 123 8.41 -1.72 11.99
N GLN A 124 9.50 -1.84 12.75
CA GLN A 124 9.58 -1.29 14.10
C GLN A 124 9.40 0.24 14.13
N VAL A 125 10.00 0.97 13.19
CA VAL A 125 9.81 2.44 13.08
C VAL A 125 8.34 2.83 12.91
N LEU A 126 7.58 2.04 12.15
CA LEU A 126 6.14 2.27 11.98
C LEU A 126 5.35 1.88 13.23
N GLU A 127 5.73 0.81 13.92
CA GLU A 127 5.14 0.42 15.21
C GLU A 127 5.38 1.46 16.30
N ASP A 128 6.60 1.98 16.42
CA ASP A 128 6.94 3.05 17.38
C ASP A 128 6.11 4.32 17.11
N THR A 129 5.77 4.57 15.84
CA THR A 129 4.89 5.68 15.45
C THR A 129 3.41 5.41 15.77
N ARG A 130 3.02 4.14 15.74
CA ARG A 130 1.66 3.65 16.01
C ARG A 130 1.29 3.83 17.47
N LEU A 131 2.19 3.54 18.41
CA LEU A 131 1.87 3.57 19.85
C LEU A 131 0.57 2.77 20.11
N ALA A 132 -0.46 3.42 20.66
CA ALA A 132 -1.77 2.82 20.94
C ALA A 132 -2.79 2.96 19.79
N PHE A 133 -2.42 3.52 18.64
CA PHE A 133 -3.35 3.72 17.52
C PHE A 133 -3.65 2.40 16.79
N SER A 134 -4.87 2.26 16.28
CA SER A 134 -5.20 1.19 15.34
C SER A 134 -4.54 1.44 13.97
N MET A 135 -4.42 0.40 13.14
CA MET A 135 -3.85 0.52 11.80
C MET A 135 -4.56 1.59 10.92
N PRO A 136 -5.90 1.70 10.89
CA PRO A 136 -6.59 2.80 10.21
C PRO A 136 -6.27 4.19 10.79
N GLN A 137 -6.16 4.32 12.11
CA GLN A 137 -5.81 5.59 12.76
C GLN A 137 -4.36 6.00 12.44
N LEU A 138 -3.44 5.04 12.44
CA LEU A 138 -2.05 5.23 12.03
C LEU A 138 -1.98 5.72 10.57
N HIS A 139 -2.72 5.07 9.67
CA HIS A 139 -2.78 5.45 8.25
C HIS A 139 -3.23 6.92 8.10
N HIS A 140 -4.32 7.33 8.76
CA HIS A 140 -4.79 8.72 8.73
C HIS A 140 -3.77 9.72 9.30
N LYS A 141 -3.12 9.40 10.43
CA LYS A 141 -2.07 10.22 11.05
C LYS A 141 -0.86 10.41 10.13
N LEU A 142 -0.45 9.35 9.42
CA LEU A 142 0.68 9.38 8.50
C LEU A 142 0.37 10.11 7.18
N GLN A 143 -0.89 10.15 6.75
CA GLN A 143 -1.33 10.94 5.59
C GLN A 143 -1.37 12.44 5.90
N THR A 144 -1.97 12.83 7.03
CA THR A 144 -2.11 14.24 7.42
C THR A 144 -0.76 14.94 7.64
N LYS A 145 0.27 14.22 8.09
CA LYS A 145 1.65 14.74 8.15
C LYS A 145 2.23 15.12 6.77
N ARG A 146 1.86 14.43 5.68
CA ARG A 146 2.30 14.82 4.33
C ARG A 146 1.64 16.13 3.88
N GLN A 147 0.37 16.36 4.23
CA GLN A 147 -0.34 17.59 3.84
C GLN A 147 0.10 18.84 4.62
N LYS A 148 0.55 18.69 5.88
CA LYS A 148 1.06 19.83 6.67
C LYS A 148 2.40 20.40 6.18
N LYS A 149 3.12 19.72 5.28
CA LYS A 149 4.37 20.24 4.70
C LYS A 149 4.17 21.21 3.51
N GLY A 150 2.91 21.57 3.20
CA GLY A 150 2.54 22.49 2.10
C GLY A 150 2.02 23.87 2.52
N LYS A 151 2.08 24.25 3.80
CA LYS A 151 1.75 25.61 4.25
C LYS A 151 2.95 26.20 5.00
N VAL A 152 3.91 26.72 4.23
CA VAL A 152 4.85 27.72 4.75
C VAL A 152 4.07 29.03 4.80
N GLY A 153 3.72 29.44 6.02
CA GLY A 153 3.12 30.73 6.28
C GLY A 153 4.11 31.85 5.92
N GLY A 154 3.65 32.82 5.15
CA GLY A 154 4.30 34.12 5.08
C GLY A 154 4.04 34.88 6.38
N PRO A 155 5.05 35.59 6.94
CA PRO A 155 4.87 36.32 8.17
C PRO A 155 3.95 37.53 7.97
N CYS A 156 3.00 37.71 8.89
CA CYS A 156 2.39 39.00 9.16
C CYS A 156 3.46 40.03 9.57
N PRO A 157 3.24 41.30 9.25
CA PRO A 157 3.51 42.36 10.20
C PRO A 157 2.20 43.06 10.59
N GLU A 158 2.04 43.15 11.90
CA GLU A 158 1.01 43.89 12.61
C GLU A 158 1.40 45.38 12.69
N SER A 159 0.43 46.23 12.32
CA SER A 159 0.07 47.53 12.89
C SER A 159 1.10 48.69 12.95
N SER A 160 0.75 49.83 12.32
CA SER A 160 0.27 51.04 13.03
C SER A 160 0.18 52.25 12.07
N ALA A 161 -1.00 52.85 11.96
CA ALA A 161 -1.26 54.20 11.42
C ALA A 161 -0.86 55.28 12.49
N PRO A 162 -0.90 56.63 12.28
CA PRO A 162 -1.84 57.38 11.43
C PRO A 162 -1.35 58.69 10.74
N SER A 163 -2.18 59.15 9.79
CA SER A 163 -2.58 60.55 9.46
C SER A 163 -1.63 61.74 9.75
N SER A 164 -1.24 62.47 8.71
CA SER A 164 -1.50 63.93 8.57
C SER A 164 -1.11 64.42 7.16
N GLY A 165 -1.83 65.41 6.64
CA GLY A 165 -1.85 65.81 5.23
C GLY A 165 -0.67 66.63 4.72
N ASP A 166 -0.67 66.89 3.41
CA ASP A 166 -0.67 68.26 2.88
C ASP A 166 -0.99 68.30 1.38
N VAL A 167 -1.58 69.43 1.00
CA VAL A 167 -2.15 69.81 -0.29
C VAL A 167 -1.14 70.62 -1.09
N ILE A 168 -0.80 70.26 -2.34
CA ILE A 168 -0.36 71.22 -3.39
C ILE A 168 -0.57 70.55 -4.78
N MET A 169 -1.60 70.87 -5.55
CA MET A 169 -1.82 71.96 -6.53
C MET A 169 -0.95 71.95 -7.80
N ALA A 170 -1.65 72.18 -8.91
CA ALA A 170 -1.25 72.05 -10.31
C ALA A 170 -0.22 73.08 -10.79
N THR A 171 0.42 72.78 -11.91
CA THR A 171 0.39 73.61 -13.13
C THR A 171 0.60 72.70 -14.34
#